data_AF-X1K9T4-F1
#
_entry.id   AF-X1K9T4-F1
#
_cell.length_a   1.000
_cell.length_b   1.000
_cell.length_c   1.000
_cell.angle_alpha   90.00
_cell.angle_beta   90.00
_cell.angle_gamma   90.00
#
_symmetry.space_group_name_H-M   'P 1'
#
loop_
_entity.id
_entity.type
_entity.pdbx_description
1 polymer ?
#
loop_
_entity_poly.entity_id
_entity_poly.type
_entity_poly.pdbx_seq_one_letter_code
_entity_poly.pdbx_strand_id
1 'polypeptide(L)'
;DKAGDKKLTMITSHFLEDESGRIRATFIGEAAEKLVGEKAELIVKVKDTPDYEKLLKKLSSSIIGRDIMIKGRVKFNDYSDAYEIVASNFQDINVNDDLEHRIKEIMS
;
A
#
# COMPACT_ATOMS: atom_id res chain seq x y z
N ASP A 1 -20.52 20.84 9.20
CA ASP A 1 -20.82 19.41 9.42
C ASP A 1 -22.30 19.13 9.37
N LYS A 2 -22.78 18.50 8.29
CA LYS A 2 -24.15 17.96 8.22
C LYS A 2 -24.06 16.45 8.47
N ALA A 3 -24.86 15.97 9.41
CA ALA A 3 -25.03 14.54 9.64
C ALA A 3 -25.59 13.89 8.36
N GLY A 4 -24.81 13.03 7.70
CA GLY A 4 -25.31 12.25 6.56
C GLY A 4 -24.29 11.84 5.49
N ASP A 5 -23.15 12.52 5.35
CA ASP A 5 -22.19 12.16 4.30
C ASP A 5 -21.39 10.90 4.68
N LYS A 6 -21.84 9.75 4.17
CA LYS A 6 -21.08 8.49 4.24
C LYS A 6 -19.81 8.64 3.40
N LYS A 7 -18.68 8.92 4.05
CA LYS A 7 -17.37 8.90 3.39
C LYS A 7 -16.90 7.45 3.22
N LEU A 8 -16.78 7.01 1.96
CA LEU A 8 -16.11 5.76 1.63
C LEU A 8 -14.61 5.92 1.91
N THR A 9 -14.04 4.98 2.68
CA THR A 9 -12.61 4.96 3.00
C THR A 9 -12.02 3.64 2.54
N MET A 10 -11.09 3.68 1.59
CA MET A 10 -10.35 2.49 1.16
C MET A 10 -9.34 2.07 2.22
N ILE A 11 -9.27 0.78 2.51
CA ILE A 11 -8.23 0.20 3.36
C ILE A 11 -7.67 -1.00 2.61
N THR A 12 -6.36 -1.03 2.42
CA THR A 12 -5.66 -2.17 1.81
C THR A 12 -4.46 -2.53 2.67
N SER A 13 -4.22 -3.83 2.85
CA SER A 13 -3.05 -4.33 3.58
C SER A 13 -2.25 -5.27 2.69
N HIS A 14 -0.95 -5.03 2.61
CA HIS A 14 -0.03 -5.79 1.76
C HIS A 14 1.17 -6.25 2.58
N PHE A 15 1.76 -7.38 2.18
CA PHE A 15 3.06 -7.76 2.70
C PHE A 15 4.13 -7.03 1.89
N LEU A 16 5.01 -6.33 2.60
CA LEU A 16 6.23 -5.78 2.05
C LEU A 16 7.35 -6.71 2.48
N GLU A 17 8.20 -7.09 1.54
CA GLU A 17 9.29 -8.04 1.76
C GLU A 17 10.59 -7.38 1.30
N ASP A 18 11.63 -7.53 2.11
CA ASP A 18 13.00 -7.17 1.78
C ASP A 18 13.92 -8.37 2.08
N GLU A 19 15.24 -8.19 2.00
CA GLU A 19 16.19 -9.27 2.26
C GLU A 19 16.20 -9.74 3.73
N SER A 20 15.64 -8.96 4.66
CA SER A 20 15.61 -9.23 6.10
C SER A 20 14.34 -9.96 6.55
N GLY A 21 13.24 -9.81 5.81
CA GLY A 21 12.00 -10.47 6.13
C GLY A 21 10.79 -9.79 5.50
N ARG A 22 9.64 -9.92 6.16
CA ARG A 22 8.38 -9.33 5.69
C ARG A 22 7.63 -8.63 6.81
N ILE A 23 6.96 -7.54 6.47
CA ILE A 23 6.08 -6.79 7.37
C ILE A 23 4.73 -6.55 6.69
N ARG A 24 3.64 -6.63 7.47
CA ARG A 24 2.31 -6.21 6.98
C ARG A 24 2.21 -4.69 7.03
N ALA A 25 2.01 -4.08 5.87
CA ALA A 25 1.76 -2.65 5.74
C ALA A 25 0.29 -2.38 5.39
N THR A 26 -0.36 -1.51 6.15
CA THR A 26 -1.74 -1.09 5.92
C THR A 26 -1.79 0.35 5.43
N PHE A 27 -2.44 0.57 4.31
CA PHE A 27 -2.68 1.86 3.68
C PHE A 27 -4.15 2.22 3.85
N ILE A 28 -4.43 3.48 4.18
CA ILE A 28 -5.78 3.95 4.53
C ILE A 28 -6.10 5.22 3.74
N GLY A 29 -7.34 5.32 3.26
CA GLY A 29 -7.87 6.48 2.56
C GLY A 29 -7.08 6.78 1.29
N GLU A 30 -6.62 8.03 1.16
CA GLU A 30 -5.89 8.51 -0.02
C GLU A 30 -4.60 7.73 -0.29
N ALA A 31 -3.91 7.25 0.74
CA ALA A 31 -2.72 6.44 0.55
C ALA A 31 -3.05 5.08 -0.11
N ALA A 32 -4.19 4.48 0.26
CA ALA A 32 -4.64 3.24 -0.37
C ALA A 32 -5.08 3.49 -1.81
N GLU A 33 -5.85 4.55 -2.06
CA GLU A 33 -6.27 4.93 -3.42
C GLU A 33 -5.07 5.23 -4.32
N LYS A 34 -4.05 5.94 -3.81
CA LYS A 34 -2.81 6.22 -4.54
C LYS A 34 -2.04 4.94 -4.85
N LEU A 35 -1.97 4.01 -3.90
CA LEU A 35 -1.28 2.73 -4.09
C LEU A 35 -1.97 1.88 -5.16
N VAL A 36 -3.29 1.78 -5.08
CA VAL A 36 -4.14 1.02 -6.01
C VAL A 36 -4.23 1.71 -7.38
N GLY A 37 -4.10 3.04 -7.42
CA GLY A 37 -4.27 3.83 -8.64
C GLY A 37 -5.74 4.03 -9.03
N GLU A 38 -6.68 3.80 -8.10
CA GLU A 38 -8.12 3.87 -8.35
C GLU A 38 -8.87 4.41 -7.13
N LYS A 39 -9.97 5.14 -7.37
CA LYS A 39 -10.80 5.71 -6.30
C LYS A 39 -11.75 4.66 -5.72
N ALA A 40 -11.95 4.70 -4.39
CA ALA A 40 -12.85 3.79 -3.70
C ALA A 40 -14.28 3.84 -4.26
N GLU A 41 -14.73 5.04 -4.63
CA GLU A 41 -16.05 5.28 -5.21
C GLU A 41 -16.27 4.55 -6.55
N LEU A 42 -15.22 4.40 -7.35
CA LEU A 42 -15.30 3.72 -8.65
C LEU A 42 -15.30 2.20 -8.48
N ILE A 43 -14.51 1.68 -7.54
CA ILE A 43 -14.50 0.25 -7.21
C ILE A 43 -15.86 -0.20 -6.68
N VAL A 44 -16.51 0.60 -5.82
CA VAL A 44 -17.82 0.25 -5.24
C VAL A 44 -18.91 0.16 -6.31
N LYS A 45 -18.85 0.97 -7.39
CA LYS A 45 -19.85 0.93 -8.47
C LYS A 45 -19.89 -0.40 -9.23
N VAL A 46 -18.77 -1.10 -9.27
CA VAL A 46 -18.65 -2.39 -9.97
C VAL A 46 -18.67 -3.59 -9.03
N LYS A 47 -18.78 -3.38 -7.71
CA LYS A 47 -18.67 -4.43 -6.69
C LYS A 47 -19.63 -5.60 -6.93
N ASP A 48 -20.87 -5.31 -7.31
CA ASP A 48 -21.92 -6.31 -7.50
C ASP A 48 -22.05 -6.77 -8.96
N THR A 49 -21.06 -6.48 -9.81
CA THR A 49 -21.02 -6.90 -11.21
C THR A 49 -19.98 -8.00 -11.45
N PRO A 50 -20.12 -8.80 -12.52
CA PRO A 50 -19.11 -9.81 -12.90
C PRO A 50 -17.72 -9.23 -13.20
N ASP A 51 -17.61 -7.91 -13.40
CA ASP A 51 -16.34 -7.26 -13.70
C ASP A 51 -15.53 -6.91 -12.44
N TYR A 52 -16.11 -7.04 -11.25
CA TYR A 52 -15.42 -6.80 -9.98
C TYR A 52 -14.14 -7.64 -9.83
N GLU A 53 -14.25 -8.94 -10.05
CA GLU A 53 -13.12 -9.87 -9.94
C GLU A 53 -12.02 -9.56 -10.95
N LYS A 54 -12.39 -9.18 -12.18
CA LYS A 54 -11.43 -8.77 -13.20
C LYS A 54 -10.69 -7.50 -12.80
N LEU A 55 -11.42 -6.52 -12.24
CA LEU A 55 -10.83 -5.29 -11.74
C LEU A 55 -9.86 -5.59 -10.58
N LEU A 56 -10.28 -6.35 -9.57
CA LEU A 56 -9.43 -6.71 -8.44
C LEU A 56 -8.15 -7.43 -8.89
N LYS A 57 -8.26 -8.37 -9.83
CA LYS A 57 -7.10 -9.07 -10.38
C LYS A 57 -6.14 -8.11 -11.08
N LYS A 58 -6.65 -7.19 -11.90
CA LYS A 58 -5.84 -6.17 -12.57
C LYS A 58 -5.11 -5.27 -11.56
N LEU A 59 -5.83 -4.77 -10.55
CA LEU A 59 -5.27 -3.90 -9.52
C LEU A 59 -4.20 -4.65 -8.70
N SER A 60 -4.49 -5.89 -8.28
CA SER A 60 -3.53 -6.73 -7.56
C SER A 60 -2.26 -6.96 -8.38
N SER A 61 -2.38 -7.29 -9.67
CA SER A 61 -1.22 -7.51 -10.55
C SER A 61 -0.38 -6.24 -10.75
N SER A 62 -0.98 -5.05 -10.70
CA SER A 62 -0.21 -3.80 -10.81
C SER A 62 0.56 -3.43 -9.55
N ILE A 63 0.21 -3.99 -8.39
CA ILE A 63 0.84 -3.67 -7.11
C ILE A 63 1.98 -4.65 -6.79
N ILE A 64 1.79 -5.93 -7.13
CA ILE A 64 2.78 -6.98 -6.88
C ILE A 64 4.07 -6.68 -7.64
N GLY A 65 5.21 -6.79 -6.96
CA GLY A 65 6.54 -6.57 -7.53
C GLY A 65 6.94 -5.10 -7.67
N ARG A 66 6.19 -4.16 -7.09
CA ARG A 66 6.60 -2.77 -7.01
C ARG A 66 7.59 -2.56 -5.87
N ASP A 67 8.69 -1.89 -6.18
CA ASP A 67 9.65 -1.40 -5.20
C ASP A 67 9.20 -0.03 -4.69
N ILE A 68 8.83 0.03 -3.42
CA ILE A 68 8.34 1.26 -2.77
C ILE A 68 9.07 1.52 -1.46
N MET A 69 9.28 2.80 -1.17
CA MET A 69 9.66 3.26 0.15
C MET A 69 8.42 3.72 0.90
N ILE A 70 8.22 3.21 2.11
CA ILE A 70 7.07 3.56 2.95
C ILE A 70 7.50 4.31 4.21
N LYS A 71 6.63 5.20 4.69
CA LYS A 71 6.78 5.86 5.99
C LYS A 71 5.50 5.69 6.79
N GLY A 72 5.60 5.25 8.03
CA GLY A 72 4.42 4.93 8.82
C GLY A 72 4.70 4.73 10.30
N ARG A 73 3.63 4.46 11.05
CA ARG A 73 3.70 4.10 12.46
C ARG A 73 3.75 2.58 12.58
N VAL A 74 4.78 2.08 13.25
CA VAL A 74 4.89 0.66 13.61
C VAL A 74 4.13 0.42 14.92
N LYS A 75 3.39 -0.69 14.99
CA LYS A 75 2.70 -1.14 16.19
C LYS A 75 2.79 -2.66 16.27
N PHE A 76 3.05 -3.18 17.47
CA PHE A 76 2.89 -4.61 17.74
C PHE A 76 1.40 -4.97 17.82
N ASN A 77 0.99 -5.99 17.09
CA ASN A 77 -0.38 -6.47 17.06
C ASN A 77 -0.47 -7.77 17.86
N ASP A 78 -1.07 -7.69 19.04
CA ASP A 78 -1.23 -8.83 19.97
C ASP A 78 -2.05 -9.98 19.38
N TYR A 79 -2.91 -9.71 18.38
CA TYR A 79 -3.71 -10.74 17.72
C TYR A 79 -2.90 -11.55 16.70
N SER A 80 -2.05 -10.89 15.93
CA SER A 80 -1.18 -11.55 14.93
C SER A 80 0.20 -11.90 15.45
N ASP A 81 0.51 -11.54 16.71
CA ASP A 81 1.81 -11.71 17.37
C ASP A 81 2.98 -11.17 16.52
N ALA A 82 2.74 -10.03 15.86
CA ALA A 82 3.65 -9.48 14.87
C ALA A 82 3.64 -7.95 14.86
N TYR A 83 4.76 -7.35 14.43
CA TYR A 83 4.79 -5.93 14.10
C TYR A 83 4.08 -5.66 12.77
N GLU A 84 3.24 -4.64 12.76
CA GLU A 84 2.57 -4.13 11.57
C GLU A 84 2.85 -2.64 11.43
N ILE A 85 2.84 -2.14 10.19
CA ILE A 85 3.02 -0.72 9.90
C ILE A 85 1.76 -0.13 9.30
N VAL A 86 1.30 0.99 9.86
CA VAL A 86 0.28 1.83 9.25
C VAL A 86 1.00 2.88 8.40
N ALA A 87 0.96 2.70 7.09
CA ALA A 87 1.64 3.56 6.13
C ALA A 87 0.92 4.92 6.02
N SER A 88 1.61 5.97 6.46
CA SER A 88 1.17 7.36 6.33
C SER A 88 1.46 7.93 4.94
N ASN A 89 2.52 7.45 4.29
CA ASN A 89 2.91 7.85 2.94
C ASN A 89 3.77 6.75 2.30
N PHE A 90 3.87 6.78 0.98
CA PHE A 90 4.81 5.99 0.20
C PHE A 90 5.24 6.71 -1.08
N GLN A 91 6.41 6.33 -1.57
CA GLN A 91 6.97 6.75 -2.85
C GLN A 91 7.52 5.55 -3.60
N ASP A 92 7.40 5.55 -4.92
CA ASP A 92 8.09 4.58 -5.77
C ASP A 92 9.60 4.82 -5.69
N ILE A 93 10.38 3.74 -5.69
CA ILE A 93 11.84 3.83 -5.68
C ILE A 93 12.31 4.17 -7.10
N ASN A 94 13.10 5.23 -7.22
CA ASN A 94 13.86 5.50 -8.43
C ASN A 94 15.15 4.68 -8.39
N VAL A 95 15.26 3.70 -9.28
CA VAL A 95 16.38 2.74 -9.33
C VAL A 95 17.74 3.45 -9.40
N ASN A 96 17.83 4.58 -10.12
CA ASN A 96 19.10 5.30 -10.24
C ASN A 96 19.53 5.90 -8.90
N ASP A 97 18.59 6.50 -8.16
CA ASP A 97 18.87 7.12 -6.86
C ASP A 97 19.25 6.04 -5.82
N ASP A 98 18.60 4.86 -5.89
CA ASP A 98 18.93 3.72 -5.01
C ASP A 98 20.33 3.16 -5.28
N LEU A 99 20.69 3.00 -6.56
CA LEU A 99 22.02 2.53 -6.96
C LEU A 99 23.12 3.50 -6.50
N GLU A 100 22.92 4.81 -6.68
CA GLU A 100 23.87 5.83 -6.20
C GLU A 100 24.06 5.77 -4.69
N HIS A 101 22.97 5.56 -3.93
CA HIS A 101 23.02 5.43 -2.48
C HIS A 101 23.82 4.19 -2.04
N ARG A 102 23.52 3.02 -2.63
CA ARG A 102 24.21 1.76 -2.32
C ARG A 102 25.71 1.81 -2.67
N ILE A 103 26.07 2.41 -3.81
CA ILE A 103 27.49 2.60 -4.19
C ILE A 103 28.21 3.44 -3.13
N LYS A 104 27.57 4.51 -2.63
CA LYS A 104 28.14 5.37 -1.61
C LYS A 104 28.37 4.64 -0.28
N GLU A 105 27.43 3.78 0.14
CA GLU A 105 27.59 2.95 1.35
C GLU A 105 28.73 1.93 1.22
N ILE A 106 28.93 1.35 0.04
CA ILE A 106 30.04 0.40 -0.19
C ILE A 106 31.41 1.11 -0.19
N MET A 107 31.45 2.36 -0.68
CA MET A 107 32.69 3.14 -0.78
C MET A 107 33.07 3.89 0.50
N SER A 108 32.19 3.93 1.51
CA SER A 108 32.45 4.55 2.82
C SER A 108 33.02 3.55 3.82
#